data_AF-A0AAE0BMR0-F1
#
_entry.id   AF-A0AAE0BMR0-F1
#
_cell.length_a   1.000
_cell.length_b   1.000
_cell.length_c   1.000
_cell.angle_alpha   90.00
_cell.angle_beta   90.00
_cell.angle_gamma   90.00
#
_symmetry.space_group_name_H-M   'P 1'
#
loop_
_entity.id
_entity.type
_entity.pdbx_description
1 polymer ?
#
loop_
_entity_poly.entity_id
_entity_poly.type
_entity_poly.pdbx_seq_one_letter_code
_entity_poly.pdbx_strand_id
1 'polypeptide(L)'
;MDEEKFKPQRRTREELDKLLERNDAPIKKEYLVEIKRVKPAQDPDPETKEVSEGKRGDGGVDGKRTGKSRKQQKQDREDSMKSGENLCQALAKGNCTFGDSCRFNHDVSKYFSLKAKDLPGACPFKSLPKCPYGVTCRYYQTHPDSEALMPQPDPAGEPEKPKVEAVEELKPKVEADGDEAQG
;
A
#
# COMPACT_ATOMS: atom_id res chain seq x y z
N MET A 1 -25.07 -52.04 10.60
CA MET A 1 -24.59 -50.74 10.06
C MET A 1 -23.16 -50.65 10.53
N ASP A 2 -22.32 -51.43 9.87
CA ASP A 2 -21.05 -51.89 10.41
C ASP A 2 -20.00 -50.82 10.14
N GLU A 3 -19.46 -50.28 11.24
CA GLU A 3 -18.26 -49.43 11.25
C GLU A 3 -17.07 -50.24 10.71
N GLU A 4 -16.93 -50.28 9.38
CA GLU A 4 -15.70 -50.71 8.75
C GLU A 4 -14.59 -49.68 9.00
N LYS A 5 -13.94 -49.91 10.14
CA LYS A 5 -12.66 -49.42 10.62
C LYS A 5 -11.68 -49.10 9.47
N PHE A 6 -11.63 -47.83 9.04
CA PHE A 6 -10.58 -47.31 8.16
C PHE A 6 -9.23 -47.40 8.88
N LYS A 7 -8.52 -48.51 8.71
CA LYS A 7 -7.14 -48.69 9.19
C LYS A 7 -6.22 -47.88 8.27
N PRO A 8 -5.53 -46.83 8.73
CA PRO A 8 -4.56 -46.13 7.89
C PRO A 8 -3.42 -47.11 7.59
N GLN A 9 -3.37 -47.63 6.36
CA GLN A 9 -2.27 -48.49 5.93
C GLN A 9 -0.99 -47.66 5.90
N ARG A 10 0.01 -48.07 6.69
CA ARG A 10 1.37 -47.54 6.54
C ARG A 10 1.90 -48.03 5.20
N ARG A 11 2.07 -47.12 4.24
CA ARG A 11 2.66 -47.43 2.93
C ARG A 11 4.07 -47.97 3.12
N THR A 12 4.46 -48.94 2.31
CA THR A 12 5.83 -49.46 2.31
C THR A 12 6.79 -48.44 1.70
N ARG A 13 8.09 -48.61 1.93
CA ARG A 13 9.12 -47.71 1.40
C ARG A 13 9.10 -47.67 -0.13
N GLU A 14 8.91 -48.82 -0.77
CA GLU A 14 8.85 -48.96 -2.23
C GLU A 14 7.63 -48.23 -2.84
N GLU A 15 6.50 -48.18 -2.13
CA GLU A 15 5.33 -47.42 -2.56
C GLU A 15 5.54 -45.91 -2.47
N LEU A 16 6.32 -45.47 -1.49
CA LEU A 16 6.69 -44.06 -1.35
C LEU A 16 7.66 -43.64 -2.45
N ASP A 17 8.64 -44.49 -2.78
CA ASP A 17 9.60 -44.22 -3.86
C ASP A 17 8.90 -44.11 -5.22
N LYS A 18 7.92 -44.98 -5.53
CA LYS A 18 7.09 -44.88 -6.75
C LYS A 18 6.19 -43.64 -6.82
N LEU A 19 5.85 -43.04 -5.69
CA LEU A 19 5.11 -41.77 -5.64
C LEU A 19 6.05 -40.60 -5.89
N LEU A 20 7.25 -40.63 -5.30
CA LEU A 20 8.30 -39.64 -5.54
C LEU A 20 8.77 -39.65 -7.00
N GLU A 21 8.91 -40.83 -7.62
CA GLU A 21 9.21 -40.96 -9.06
C GLU A 21 8.14 -40.32 -9.95
N ARG A 22 6.88 -40.27 -9.49
CA ARG A 22 5.77 -39.58 -10.17
C ARG A 22 5.62 -38.11 -9.76
N ASN A 23 6.52 -37.59 -8.92
CA ASN A 23 6.45 -36.26 -8.31
C ASN A 23 5.19 -36.03 -7.45
N ASP A 24 4.59 -37.10 -6.93
CA ASP A 24 3.49 -37.04 -5.97
C ASP A 24 4.06 -37.10 -4.55
N ALA A 25 3.97 -36.00 -3.79
CA ALA A 25 4.42 -35.94 -2.39
C ALA A 25 3.23 -36.12 -1.43
N PRO A 26 2.99 -37.33 -0.88
CA PRO A 26 1.86 -37.57 0.02
C PRO A 26 2.09 -36.91 1.39
N ILE A 27 1.34 -35.85 1.68
CA ILE A 27 1.28 -35.21 3.00
C ILE A 27 0.18 -35.87 3.82
N LYS A 28 0.46 -36.26 5.07
CA LYS A 28 -0.57 -36.81 5.95
C LYS A 28 -1.59 -35.73 6.30
N LYS A 29 -2.86 -36.14 6.43
CA LYS A 29 -3.98 -35.25 6.77
C LYS A 29 -3.74 -34.46 8.07
N GLU A 30 -3.03 -35.04 9.05
CA GLU A 30 -2.66 -34.37 10.31
C GLU A 30 -1.77 -33.12 10.13
N TYR A 31 -1.07 -33.00 9.00
CA TYR A 31 -0.23 -31.84 8.67
C TYR A 31 -0.89 -30.89 7.66
N LEU A 32 -2.11 -31.18 7.23
CA LEU A 32 -2.85 -30.31 6.33
C LEU A 32 -3.61 -29.27 7.15
N VAL A 33 -3.27 -27.99 6.96
CA VAL A 33 -4.03 -26.90 7.58
C VAL A 33 -5.39 -26.83 6.90
N GLU A 34 -6.46 -27.07 7.67
CA GLU A 34 -7.83 -26.89 7.19
C GLU A 34 -8.11 -25.40 6.96
N ILE A 35 -7.86 -24.95 5.73
CA ILE A 35 -8.32 -23.64 5.29
C ILE A 35 -9.85 -23.74 5.19
N LYS A 36 -10.56 -23.31 6.24
CA LYS A 36 -11.99 -23.03 6.16
C LYS A 36 -12.16 -22.05 5.00
N ARG A 37 -12.69 -22.53 3.87
CA ARG A 37 -13.11 -21.65 2.78
C ARG A 37 -14.18 -20.76 3.35
N VAL A 38 -13.81 -19.55 3.76
CA VAL A 38 -14.76 -18.47 3.95
C VAL A 38 -15.41 -18.36 2.57
N LYS A 39 -16.71 -18.68 2.50
CA LYS A 39 -17.47 -18.37 1.28
C LYS A 39 -17.15 -16.90 0.98
N PRO A 40 -16.68 -16.55 -0.23
CA PRO A 40 -16.51 -15.15 -0.56
C PRO A 40 -17.81 -14.46 -0.16
N ALA A 41 -17.70 -13.42 0.68
CA ALA A 41 -18.86 -12.67 1.10
C ALA A 41 -19.67 -12.38 -0.17
N GLN A 42 -20.92 -12.83 -0.21
CA GLN A 42 -21.81 -12.44 -1.27
C GLN A 42 -21.93 -10.92 -1.09
N ASP A 43 -21.31 -10.18 -2.01
CA ASP A 43 -21.55 -8.75 -2.13
C ASP A 43 -23.07 -8.55 -2.18
N PRO A 44 -23.63 -7.54 -1.48
CA PRO A 44 -25.07 -7.31 -1.49
C PRO A 44 -25.53 -7.13 -2.94
N ASP A 45 -26.59 -7.86 -3.26
CA ASP A 45 -27.28 -7.87 -4.55
C ASP A 45 -27.47 -6.45 -5.12
N PRO A 46 -26.96 -6.15 -6.33
CA PRO A 46 -27.20 -4.88 -6.99
C PRO A 46 -28.45 -4.94 -7.90
N GLU A 47 -29.59 -5.45 -7.44
CA GLU A 47 -30.87 -5.08 -8.04
C GLU A 47 -31.16 -3.61 -7.71
N THR A 48 -30.77 -2.73 -8.65
CA THR A 48 -31.50 -1.54 -9.12
C THR A 48 -30.52 -0.52 -9.72
N LYS A 49 -29.84 -0.84 -10.82
CA LYS A 49 -29.35 0.21 -11.74
C LYS A 49 -29.51 -0.24 -13.19
N GLU A 50 -30.48 0.39 -13.84
CA GLU A 50 -30.74 0.29 -15.26
C GLU A 50 -29.45 0.51 -16.07
N VAL A 51 -29.06 -0.51 -16.81
CA VAL A 51 -27.93 -0.48 -17.74
C VAL A 51 -28.42 0.09 -19.06
N SER A 52 -28.02 1.33 -19.37
CA SER A 52 -28.12 1.86 -20.72
C SER A 52 -26.99 1.27 -21.58
N GLU A 53 -27.37 0.79 -22.76
CA GLU A 53 -26.49 0.19 -23.75
C GLU A 53 -25.35 1.14 -24.16
N GLY A 54 -24.11 0.71 -23.89
CA GLY A 54 -22.89 1.40 -24.29
C GLY A 54 -21.88 0.43 -24.89
N LYS A 55 -21.48 0.73 -26.13
CA LYS A 55 -20.75 -0.08 -27.12
C LYS A 55 -19.35 -0.57 -26.70
N ARG A 56 -18.97 -1.72 -27.26
CA ARG A 56 -17.71 -2.48 -27.06
C ARG A 56 -16.44 -1.63 -27.26
N GLY A 57 -15.49 -1.79 -26.35
CA GLY A 57 -14.08 -1.51 -26.55
C GLY A 57 -13.26 -2.70 -26.04
N ASP A 58 -12.51 -3.32 -26.94
CA ASP A 58 -11.60 -4.44 -26.68
C ASP A 58 -10.41 -3.99 -25.82
N GLY A 59 -10.08 -4.77 -24.79
CA GLY A 59 -8.92 -4.52 -23.92
C GLY A 59 -9.08 -5.00 -22.49
N GLY A 60 -8.62 -6.22 -22.21
CA GLY A 60 -8.22 -6.69 -20.87
C GLY A 60 -9.26 -7.49 -20.11
N VAL A 61 -9.05 -8.80 -20.06
CA VAL A 61 -9.78 -9.77 -19.24
C VAL A 61 -9.23 -9.77 -17.81
N ASP A 62 -9.70 -8.85 -16.97
CA ASP A 62 -9.54 -8.96 -15.53
C ASP A 62 -10.90 -8.76 -14.86
N GLY A 63 -11.41 -9.84 -14.28
CA GLY A 63 -12.78 -10.01 -13.76
C GLY A 63 -13.16 -9.16 -12.53
N LYS A 64 -12.57 -7.98 -12.36
CA LYS A 64 -13.00 -6.98 -11.37
C LYS A 64 -12.93 -5.58 -11.98
N ARG A 65 -13.82 -5.31 -12.94
CA ARG A 65 -14.20 -3.92 -13.20
C ARG A 65 -15.00 -3.45 -11.98
N THR A 66 -14.30 -2.99 -10.94
CA THR A 66 -14.90 -1.98 -10.06
C THR A 66 -15.41 -0.91 -11.02
N GLY A 67 -16.70 -0.56 -11.03
CA GLY A 67 -17.34 0.31 -12.03
C GLY A 67 -16.77 1.73 -12.20
N LYS A 68 -15.56 1.98 -11.71
CA LYS A 68 -14.75 3.18 -11.86
C LYS A 68 -14.40 3.44 -13.33
N SER A 69 -14.59 4.69 -13.74
CA SER A 69 -14.17 5.21 -15.05
C SER A 69 -12.67 5.00 -15.30
N ARG A 70 -12.28 4.83 -16.57
CA ARG A 70 -10.87 4.73 -17.00
C ARG A 70 -10.03 5.93 -16.52
N LYS A 71 -10.63 7.13 -16.44
CA LYS A 71 -9.97 8.33 -15.89
C LYS A 71 -9.64 8.18 -14.41
N GLN A 72 -10.59 7.66 -13.63
CA GLN A 72 -10.41 7.43 -12.20
C GLN A 72 -9.36 6.35 -11.94
N GLN A 73 -9.35 5.27 -12.72
CA GLN A 73 -8.30 4.26 -12.62
C GLN A 73 -6.90 4.81 -12.94
N LYS A 74 -6.78 5.72 -13.91
CA LYS A 74 -5.51 6.40 -14.20
C LYS A 74 -5.07 7.26 -13.02
N GLN A 75 -6.01 7.99 -12.43
CA GLN A 75 -5.75 8.84 -11.26
C GLN A 75 -5.35 8.01 -10.04
N ASP A 76 -6.12 6.95 -9.70
CA ASP A 76 -5.78 6.00 -8.62
C ASP A 76 -4.36 5.42 -8.80
N ARG A 77 -3.96 5.08 -10.03
CA ARG A 77 -2.59 4.61 -10.34
C ARG A 77 -1.54 5.70 -10.21
N GLU A 78 -1.87 6.96 -10.48
CA GLU A 78 -0.94 8.09 -10.31
C GLU A 78 -0.79 8.47 -8.84
N ASP A 79 -1.88 8.45 -8.09
CA ASP A 79 -1.92 8.74 -6.65
C ASP A 79 -1.20 7.65 -5.85
N SER A 80 -1.40 6.38 -6.23
CA SER A 80 -0.67 5.27 -5.62
C SER A 80 0.84 5.41 -5.81
N MET A 81 1.33 5.76 -7.01
CA MET A 81 2.77 5.90 -7.25
C MET A 81 3.41 7.07 -6.49
N LYS A 82 2.61 8.10 -6.19
CA LYS A 82 3.04 9.30 -5.44
C LYS A 82 2.80 9.17 -3.94
N SER A 83 2.16 8.10 -3.49
CA SER A 83 1.90 7.87 -2.08
C SER A 83 3.21 7.81 -1.30
N GLY A 84 3.19 8.24 -0.05
CA GLY A 84 4.38 8.21 0.80
C GLY A 84 4.91 6.78 1.05
N GLU A 85 4.09 5.76 0.80
CA GLU A 85 4.49 4.35 0.86
C GLU A 85 5.34 3.92 -0.36
N ASN A 86 5.24 4.61 -1.49
CA ASN A 86 5.90 4.25 -2.74
C ASN A 86 7.10 5.17 -3.03
N LEU A 87 8.21 4.87 -2.35
CA LEU A 87 9.49 5.53 -2.60
C LEU A 87 10.06 5.14 -3.98
N CYS A 88 10.67 6.10 -4.66
CA CYS A 88 11.39 5.86 -5.91
C CYS A 88 12.49 4.82 -5.73
N GLN A 89 12.44 3.75 -6.53
CA GLN A 89 13.44 2.68 -6.46
C GLN A 89 14.84 3.12 -6.90
N ALA A 90 14.94 4.11 -7.80
CA ALA A 90 16.22 4.66 -8.21
C ALA A 90 16.87 5.48 -7.09
N LEU A 91 16.07 6.30 -6.40
CA LEU A 91 16.50 7.00 -5.18
C LEU A 91 16.92 6.00 -4.10
N ALA A 92 16.13 4.95 -3.89
CA ALA A 92 16.43 3.94 -2.89
C ALA A 92 17.78 3.23 -3.10
N LYS A 93 18.25 3.14 -4.36
CA LYS A 93 19.53 2.53 -4.73
C LYS A 93 20.70 3.52 -4.75
N GLY A 94 20.44 4.82 -4.76
CA GLY A 94 21.48 5.84 -4.59
C GLY A 94 21.21 7.17 -5.26
N ASN A 95 20.64 7.22 -6.46
CA ASN A 95 20.31 8.49 -7.12
C ASN A 95 19.23 8.30 -8.19
N CYS A 96 18.27 9.22 -8.23
CA CYS A 96 17.23 9.25 -9.25
C CYS A 96 17.62 10.24 -10.36
N THR A 97 17.64 9.77 -11.62
CA THR A 97 17.95 10.61 -12.78
C THR A 97 16.88 11.67 -13.07
N PHE A 98 15.67 11.49 -12.54
CA PHE A 98 14.51 12.37 -12.81
C PHE A 98 14.37 13.51 -11.81
N GLY A 99 15.10 13.49 -10.69
CA GLY A 99 14.99 14.50 -9.62
C GLY A 99 13.53 14.71 -9.19
N ASP A 100 13.11 15.98 -9.09
CA ASP A 100 11.75 16.36 -8.65
C ASP A 100 10.63 16.06 -9.67
N SER A 101 10.99 15.74 -10.91
CA SER A 101 10.03 15.32 -11.95
C SER A 101 9.68 13.83 -11.89
N CYS A 102 10.21 13.11 -10.90
CA CYS A 102 9.96 11.68 -10.77
C CYS A 102 8.48 11.39 -10.53
N ARG A 103 7.98 10.33 -11.16
CA ARG A 103 6.61 9.84 -10.95
C ARG A 103 6.39 9.25 -9.54
N PHE A 104 7.48 8.94 -8.85
CA PHE A 104 7.48 8.32 -7.53
C PHE A 104 7.85 9.31 -6.44
N ASN A 105 7.53 8.97 -5.20
CA ASN A 105 7.85 9.80 -4.04
C ASN A 105 9.37 9.76 -3.74
N HIS A 106 9.97 10.90 -3.38
CA HIS A 106 11.38 11.03 -3.00
C HIS A 106 11.59 11.34 -1.50
N ASP A 107 10.51 11.46 -0.74
CA ASP A 107 10.55 11.78 0.69
C ASP A 107 10.81 10.50 1.51
N VAL A 108 12.09 10.30 1.81
CA VAL A 108 12.58 9.14 2.57
C VAL A 108 12.01 9.13 4.00
N SER A 109 11.85 10.30 4.62
CA SER A 109 11.31 10.44 5.98
C SER A 109 9.84 10.05 6.06
N LYS A 110 9.03 10.48 5.09
CA LYS A 110 7.62 10.05 4.97
C LYS A 110 7.52 8.55 4.72
N TYR A 111 8.41 8.00 3.90
CA TYR A 111 8.45 6.56 3.66
C TYR A 111 8.71 5.77 4.95
N PHE A 112 9.71 6.14 5.74
CA PHE A 112 9.99 5.43 7.00
C PHE A 112 8.86 5.52 8.03
N SER A 113 8.11 6.62 8.05
CA SER A 113 6.99 6.81 8.97
C SER A 113 5.76 5.96 8.62
N LEU A 114 5.51 5.74 7.33
CA LEU A 114 4.41 4.91 6.83
C LEU A 114 4.78 3.42 6.74
N LYS A 115 6.07 3.13 6.55
CA LYS A 115 6.58 1.76 6.45
C LYS A 115 6.35 1.01 7.77
N ALA A 116 5.95 -0.25 7.65
CA ALA A 116 5.95 -1.16 8.79
C ALA A 116 7.37 -1.31 9.38
N LYS A 117 7.43 -1.54 10.70
CA LYS A 117 8.69 -1.74 11.42
C LYS A 117 9.53 -2.87 10.78
N ASP A 118 10.85 -2.69 10.76
CA ASP A 118 11.77 -3.67 10.21
C ASP A 118 11.73 -5.00 10.97
N LEU A 119 12.06 -6.08 10.28
CA LEU A 119 12.08 -7.44 10.84
C LEU A 119 13.31 -7.61 11.76
N PRO A 120 13.19 -8.38 12.84
CA PRO A 120 14.34 -8.70 13.70
C PRO A 120 15.32 -9.60 12.94
N GLY A 121 16.62 -9.31 13.06
CA GLY A 121 17.71 -10.09 12.45
C GLY A 121 18.60 -9.27 11.53
N ALA A 122 19.73 -9.86 11.13
CA ALA A 122 20.68 -9.23 10.21
C ALA A 122 20.23 -9.35 8.75
N CYS A 123 20.41 -8.29 7.97
CA CYS A 123 20.18 -8.35 6.54
C CYS A 123 21.04 -9.45 5.89
N PRO A 124 20.46 -10.40 5.12
CA PRO A 124 21.21 -11.44 4.41
C PRO A 124 22.24 -10.87 3.42
N PHE A 125 22.01 -9.65 2.92
CA PHE A 125 22.85 -8.97 1.95
C PHE A 125 23.89 -8.05 2.59
N LYS A 126 24.12 -8.15 3.91
CA LYS A 126 25.14 -7.34 4.62
C LYS A 126 26.58 -7.66 4.17
N SER A 127 26.82 -8.84 3.60
CA SER A 127 28.13 -9.23 3.05
C SER A 127 28.44 -8.59 1.70
N LEU A 128 27.42 -8.07 1.00
CA LEU A 128 27.62 -7.33 -0.24
C LEU A 128 28.04 -5.89 0.07
N PRO A 129 28.84 -5.26 -0.81
CA PRO A 129 29.27 -3.88 -0.61
C PRO A 129 28.10 -2.89 -0.54
N LYS A 130 26.96 -3.21 -1.17
CA LYS A 130 25.71 -2.44 -1.11
C LYS A 130 24.50 -3.36 -1.15
N CYS A 131 23.47 -3.02 -0.39
CA CYS A 131 22.20 -3.74 -0.42
C CYS A 131 21.45 -3.45 -1.73
N PRO A 132 20.97 -4.45 -2.48
CA PRO A 132 20.19 -4.22 -3.70
C PRO A 132 18.86 -3.49 -3.43
N TYR A 133 18.36 -3.56 -2.19
CA TYR A 133 17.13 -2.91 -1.73
C TYR A 133 17.36 -1.52 -1.11
N GLY A 134 18.60 -1.17 -0.74
CA GLY A 134 18.93 0.10 -0.11
C GLY A 134 18.03 0.46 1.09
N VAL A 135 17.50 1.69 1.10
CA VAL A 135 16.63 2.23 2.16
C VAL A 135 15.28 1.50 2.29
N THR A 136 14.86 0.77 1.26
CA THR A 136 13.60 -0.02 1.29
C THR A 136 13.79 -1.42 1.89
N CYS A 137 15.02 -1.79 2.27
CA CYS A 137 15.32 -3.09 2.87
C CYS A 137 14.48 -3.32 4.14
N ARG A 138 13.93 -4.54 4.33
CA ARG A 138 13.16 -4.91 5.53
C ARG A 138 14.01 -5.11 6.79
N TYR A 139 15.33 -5.08 6.65
CA TYR A 139 16.31 -5.21 7.73
C TYR A 139 17.20 -3.96 7.80
N TYR A 140 16.65 -2.80 7.41
CA TYR A 140 17.41 -1.57 7.23
C TYR A 140 18.21 -1.18 8.48
N GLN A 141 17.63 -1.36 9.68
CA GLN A 141 18.30 -1.15 10.98
C GLN A 141 19.64 -1.88 11.18
N THR A 142 19.94 -2.92 10.40
CA THR A 142 21.21 -3.67 10.52
C THR A 142 22.28 -3.24 9.51
N HIS A 143 21.92 -2.31 8.61
CA HIS A 143 22.84 -1.68 7.67
C HIS A 143 23.62 -0.55 8.35
N PRO A 144 24.91 -0.39 8.04
CA PRO A 144 25.70 0.75 8.52
C PRO A 144 25.15 2.09 8.02
N ASP A 145 24.46 2.09 6.87
CA ASP A 145 23.84 3.28 6.27
C ASP A 145 22.57 3.73 7.00
N SER A 146 22.06 2.95 7.96
CA SER A 146 20.85 3.29 8.71
C SER A 146 21.03 4.51 9.61
N GLU A 147 22.22 4.68 10.18
CA GLU A 147 22.55 5.82 11.04
C GLU A 147 22.60 7.15 10.26
N ALA A 148 22.94 7.10 8.97
CA ALA A 148 23.16 8.29 8.14
C ALA A 148 21.85 8.90 7.59
N LEU A 149 20.77 8.14 7.56
CA LEU A 149 19.46 8.57 7.04
C LEU A 149 18.32 8.45 8.06
N MET A 150 18.61 8.02 9.29
CA MET A 150 17.70 8.31 10.40
C MET A 150 17.66 9.83 10.56
N PRO A 151 16.47 10.47 10.48
CA PRO A 151 16.36 11.84 10.91
C PRO A 151 16.76 11.86 12.40
N GLN A 152 17.84 12.57 12.71
CA GLN A 152 18.08 13.01 14.08
C GLN A 152 16.79 13.67 14.56
N PRO A 153 16.25 13.34 15.75
CA PRO A 153 15.17 14.14 16.29
C PRO A 153 15.71 15.55 16.43
N ASP A 154 15.22 16.47 15.59
CA ASP A 154 15.55 17.87 15.69
C ASP A 154 15.36 18.28 17.16
N PRO A 155 16.42 18.75 17.86
CA PRO A 155 16.27 19.19 19.23
C PRO A 155 15.45 20.47 19.19
N ALA A 156 14.16 20.36 19.48
CA ALA A 156 13.26 21.46 19.81
C ALA A 156 13.44 22.71 18.91
N GLY A 157 13.08 22.59 17.63
CA GLY A 157 12.77 23.75 16.81
C GLY A 157 11.40 24.31 17.20
N GLU A 158 11.39 25.50 17.80
CA GLU A 158 10.21 26.29 18.10
C GLU A 158 9.16 26.28 16.96
N PRO A 159 7.86 26.24 17.28
CA PRO A 159 6.83 26.40 16.25
C PRO A 159 6.90 27.84 15.70
N GLU A 160 7.39 28.01 14.47
CA GLU A 160 7.13 29.22 13.71
C GLU A 160 5.62 29.35 13.52
N LYS A 161 5.02 30.19 14.35
CA LYS A 161 3.63 30.61 14.24
C LYS A 161 3.42 31.19 12.84
N PRO A 162 2.39 30.76 12.09
CA PRO A 162 1.98 31.51 10.92
C PRO A 162 1.55 32.91 11.38
N LYS A 163 2.21 33.95 10.86
CA LYS A 163 1.72 35.33 10.96
C LYS A 163 0.41 35.41 10.19
N VAL A 164 -0.70 35.13 10.87
CA VAL A 164 -2.01 35.62 10.46
C VAL A 164 -2.06 37.09 10.87
N GLU A 165 -1.77 37.99 9.92
CA GLU A 165 -2.09 39.40 10.11
C GLU A 165 -3.61 39.54 10.18
N ALA A 166 -4.07 39.97 11.34
CA ALA A 166 -5.45 40.26 11.64
C ALA A 166 -5.95 41.41 10.75
N VAL A 167 -6.92 41.12 9.89
CA VAL A 167 -7.81 42.14 9.35
C VAL A 167 -8.95 42.33 10.35
N GLU A 168 -8.88 43.42 11.09
CA GLU A 168 -9.82 43.83 12.13
C GLU A 168 -11.10 44.39 11.47
N GLU A 169 -12.24 43.72 11.71
CA GLU A 169 -13.59 44.22 11.43
C GLU A 169 -14.04 45.23 12.51
N LEU A 170 -14.23 46.50 12.16
CA LEU A 170 -15.00 47.52 12.90
C LEU A 170 -15.35 48.65 11.90
N LYS A 171 -16.55 49.15 11.62
CA LYS A 171 -17.96 49.05 12.07
C LYS A 171 -18.82 49.67 10.93
N PRO A 172 -20.09 49.26 10.71
CA PRO A 172 -21.01 50.04 9.87
C PRO A 172 -21.51 51.30 10.61
N LYS A 173 -21.31 52.48 10.00
CA LYS A 173 -21.87 53.75 10.45
C LYS A 173 -23.24 53.94 9.76
N VAL A 174 -24.31 53.70 10.50
CA VAL A 174 -25.65 54.17 10.16
C VAL A 174 -25.81 55.56 10.76
N GLU A 175 -25.87 56.58 9.91
CA GLU A 175 -26.34 57.92 10.24
C GLU A 175 -27.57 58.19 9.37
N ALA A 176 -28.67 58.50 10.04
CA ALA A 176 -29.97 58.83 9.47
C ALA A 176 -30.32 60.23 9.97
N ASP A 177 -30.18 61.22 9.11
CA ASP A 177 -30.72 62.59 9.16
C ASP A 177 -30.58 63.08 7.70
N GLY A 178 -31.55 63.54 6.92
CA GLY A 178 -32.70 64.39 7.22
C GLY A 178 -32.53 65.71 6.45
N ASP A 179 -33.46 66.00 5.52
CA ASP A 179 -33.89 67.35 5.08
C ASP A 179 -33.25 68.09 3.85
N GLU A 180 -34.07 68.99 3.28
CA GLU A 180 -33.93 69.92 2.12
C GLU A 180 -34.00 69.34 0.67
N ALA A 181 -35.09 69.47 -0.11
CA ALA A 181 -35.89 70.63 -0.58
C ALA A 181 -35.25 71.44 -1.74
N GLN A 182 -36.13 72.00 -2.59
CA GLN A 182 -35.95 72.79 -3.83
C GLN A 182 -35.99 71.95 -5.12
N GLY A 183 -36.84 72.22 -6.11
CA GLY A 183 -37.81 73.28 -6.36
C GLY A 183 -38.47 73.02 -7.71
#